data_AF-A0A261BNJ7-F1
#
_entry.id   AF-A0A261BNJ7-F1
#
_cell.length_a   1.000
_cell.length_b   1.000
_cell.length_c   1.000
_cell.angle_alpha   90.00
_cell.angle_beta   90.00
_cell.angle_gamma   90.00
#
_symmetry.space_group_name_H-M   'P 1'
#
loop_
_entity.id
_entity.type
_entity.pdbx_description
1 polymer ?
#
loop_
_entity_poly.entity_id
_entity_poly.type
_entity_poly.pdbx_seq_one_letter_code
_entity_poly.pdbx_strand_id
1 'polypeptide(L)'
;MDFKAKLLAEMAKKRKAVSGLEVKEGGAKFVRGADLESKRNQEYEAKQEELAIKKRKADDEILQESTSRAKVVPEVPEAEFDEKTPMPEIHARLRQRGQPILLFGESELSVRKRLHQLEIEQPELNEGWENEMQTAMKFIGKEMDKAVVEGTADSATRHDIALPQGYEEDNWKSIEHASTLLGVGDEMKRDCDIILSICRYILARWARDLNDRPLDVKKTAQGLNARSCSSQTNNDAPEKFDDIYGKI
;
A
#
# COMPACT_ATOMS: atom_id res chain seq x y z
N MET A 1 25.33 2.35 45.65
CA MET A 1 24.70 3.67 45.38
C MET A 1 25.82 4.68 45.16
N ASP A 2 26.27 4.87 43.91
CA ASP A 2 27.25 5.94 43.60
C ASP A 2 26.59 7.00 42.72
N PHE A 3 25.63 7.70 43.31
CA PHE A 3 25.01 8.89 42.72
C PHE A 3 26.07 9.93 42.32
N LYS A 4 27.14 10.04 43.13
CA LYS A 4 28.30 10.89 42.86
C LYS A 4 29.01 10.51 41.56
N ALA A 5 29.23 9.22 41.29
CA ALA A 5 29.87 8.76 40.06
C ALA A 5 28.98 9.02 38.83
N LYS A 6 27.66 8.82 38.96
CA LYS A 6 26.69 9.12 37.89
C LYS A 6 26.67 10.63 37.56
N LEU A 7 26.68 11.49 38.58
CA LEU A 7 26.68 12.95 38.40
C LEU A 7 27.97 13.45 37.75
N LEU A 8 29.13 12.92 38.16
CA LEU A 8 30.42 13.25 37.54
C LEU A 8 30.49 12.82 36.08
N ALA A 9 29.95 11.64 35.75
CA ALA A 9 29.87 11.16 34.37
C ALA A 9 28.93 12.03 33.51
N GLU A 10 27.79 12.45 34.04
CA GLU A 10 26.86 13.35 33.33
C GLU A 10 27.47 14.75 33.12
N MET A 11 28.14 15.31 34.14
CA MET A 11 28.87 16.58 34.05
C MET A 11 30.01 16.52 33.03
N ALA A 12 30.75 15.42 32.95
CA ALA A 12 31.82 15.24 31.97
C ALA A 12 31.25 15.17 30.53
N LYS A 13 30.13 14.47 30.32
CA LYS A 13 29.41 14.43 29.04
C LYS A 13 28.95 15.83 28.61
N LYS A 14 28.34 16.60 29.53
CA LYS A 14 27.90 17.98 29.27
C LYS A 14 29.08 18.91 28.98
N ARG A 15 30.20 18.80 29.72
CA ARG A 15 31.42 19.59 29.44
C ARG A 15 32.01 19.27 28.06
N LYS A 16 32.04 18.00 27.65
CA LYS A 16 32.52 17.58 26.33
C LYS A 16 31.63 18.11 25.19
N ALA A 17 30.32 18.13 25.38
CA ALA A 17 29.38 18.72 24.42
C ALA A 17 29.57 20.24 24.28
N VAL A 18 29.76 20.94 25.40
CA VAL A 18 29.99 22.40 25.42
C VAL A 18 31.38 22.77 24.89
N SER A 19 32.39 21.90 25.01
CA SER A 19 33.72 22.16 24.43
C SER A 19 33.80 21.91 22.93
N GLY A 20 32.98 21.00 22.39
CA GLY A 20 32.94 20.71 20.95
C GLY A 20 32.21 21.78 20.14
N LEU A 21 31.24 22.45 20.76
CA LEU A 21 30.63 23.66 20.25
C LEU A 21 31.55 24.82 20.65
N GLU A 22 32.34 25.39 19.74
CA GLU A 22 33.26 26.51 20.04
C GLU A 22 32.50 27.81 20.41
N VAL A 23 31.67 27.80 21.46
CA VAL A 23 30.79 28.91 21.87
C VAL A 23 31.57 29.99 22.64
N LYS A 24 32.83 29.75 22.98
CA LYS A 24 33.66 30.70 23.74
C LYS A 24 34.26 31.76 22.82
N GLU A 25 33.48 32.78 22.50
CA GLU A 25 34.07 34.05 22.04
C GLU A 25 34.76 34.74 23.23
N GLY A 26 36.06 35.01 23.11
CA GLY A 26 36.78 35.90 24.04
C GLY A 26 37.19 35.35 25.41
N GLY A 27 37.40 34.04 25.57
CA GLY A 27 38.05 33.49 26.79
C GLY A 27 37.20 33.51 28.06
N ALA A 28 35.88 33.73 27.95
CA ALA A 28 34.97 33.76 29.08
C ALA A 28 34.86 32.39 29.80
N LYS A 29 34.80 32.44 31.14
CA LYS A 29 34.69 31.24 32.01
C LYS A 29 33.29 30.61 32.00
N PHE A 30 32.28 31.31 31.49
CA PHE A 30 30.88 30.87 31.48
C PHE A 30 30.32 30.98 30.06
N VAL A 31 29.44 30.05 29.70
CA VAL A 31 28.70 30.04 28.43
C VAL A 31 27.26 30.39 28.74
N ARG A 32 26.68 31.36 28.02
CA ARG A 32 25.25 31.65 28.15
C ARG A 32 24.47 30.55 27.44
N GLY A 33 23.40 30.05 28.07
CA GLY A 33 22.58 28.97 27.53
C GLY A 33 22.02 29.29 26.14
N ALA A 34 21.63 30.55 25.91
CA ALA A 34 21.13 31.02 24.62
C ALA A 34 22.16 30.88 23.48
N ASP A 35 23.44 31.17 23.76
CA ASP A 35 24.50 31.09 22.74
C ASP A 35 24.79 29.63 22.35
N LEU A 36 24.65 28.70 23.30
CA LEU A 36 24.82 27.27 23.07
C LEU A 36 23.66 26.66 22.26
N GLU A 37 22.44 27.09 22.57
CA GLU A 37 21.24 26.63 21.87
C GLU A 37 21.16 27.20 20.45
N SER A 38 21.60 28.45 20.26
CA SER A 38 21.73 29.07 18.94
C SER A 38 22.71 28.30 18.04
N LYS A 39 23.91 27.94 18.53
CA LYS A 39 24.85 27.12 17.74
C LYS A 39 24.29 25.73 17.43
N ARG A 40 23.60 25.09 18.38
CA ARG A 40 22.98 23.78 18.15
C ARG A 40 21.90 23.85 17.06
N ASN A 41 21.09 24.91 17.04
CA ASN A 41 20.08 25.11 16.00
C ASN A 41 20.73 25.38 14.64
N GLN A 42 21.78 26.21 14.58
CA GLN A 42 22.53 26.46 13.34
C GLN A 42 23.14 25.17 12.76
N GLU A 43 23.76 24.33 13.59
CA GLU A 43 24.29 23.04 13.14
C GLU A 43 23.19 22.06 12.67
N TYR A 44 22.01 22.11 13.29
CA TYR A 44 20.87 21.31 12.87
C TYR A 44 20.32 21.78 11.53
N GLU A 45 20.12 23.09 11.36
CA GLU A 45 19.67 23.71 10.12
C GLU A 45 20.65 23.43 8.98
N ALA A 46 21.95 23.61 9.20
CA ALA A 46 22.99 23.30 8.21
C ALA A 46 22.98 21.83 7.77
N LYS A 47 22.76 20.88 8.70
CA LYS A 47 22.62 19.45 8.37
C LYS A 47 21.35 19.16 7.58
N GLN A 48 20.24 19.82 7.90
CA GLN A 48 18.99 19.68 7.15
C GLN A 48 19.13 20.23 5.73
N GLU A 49 19.77 21.38 5.56
CA GLU A 49 20.08 21.95 4.26
C GLU A 49 21.02 21.05 3.44
N GLU A 50 22.06 20.49 4.05
CA GLU A 50 22.97 19.55 3.38
C GLU A 50 22.23 18.28 2.91
N LEU A 51 21.31 17.75 3.72
CA LEU A 51 20.45 16.62 3.35
C LEU A 51 19.49 16.98 2.21
N ALA A 52 18.91 18.17 2.23
CA ALA A 52 18.03 18.65 1.17
C ALA A 52 18.80 18.85 -0.15
N ILE A 53 20.03 19.37 -0.09
CA ILE A 53 20.91 19.51 -1.26
C ILE A 53 21.33 18.14 -1.79
N LYS A 54 21.66 17.18 -0.92
CA LYS A 54 21.98 15.80 -1.33
C LYS A 54 20.80 15.10 -2.00
N LYS A 55 19.58 15.29 -1.47
CA LYS A 55 18.35 14.78 -2.11
C LYS A 55 18.13 15.40 -3.49
N ARG A 56 18.21 16.73 -3.61
CA ARG A 56 18.10 17.41 -4.91
C ARG A 56 19.15 16.96 -5.91
N LYS A 57 20.41 16.76 -5.48
CA LYS A 57 21.47 16.24 -6.34
C LYS A 57 21.23 14.80 -6.78
N ALA A 58 20.72 13.94 -5.89
CA ALA A 58 20.36 12.57 -6.24
C ALA A 58 19.18 12.55 -7.24
N ASP A 59 18.19 13.42 -7.04
CA ASP A 59 17.05 13.57 -7.96
C ASP A 59 17.51 14.09 -9.35
N ASP A 60 18.44 15.05 -9.39
CA ASP A 60 19.05 15.56 -10.63
C ASP A 60 19.93 14.51 -11.34
N GLU A 61 20.65 13.67 -10.58
CA GLU A 61 21.48 12.58 -11.11
C GLU A 61 20.62 11.45 -11.68
N ILE A 62 19.49 11.11 -11.03
CA ILE A 62 18.46 10.21 -11.57
C ILE A 62 17.83 10.80 -12.85
N LEU A 63 17.59 12.12 -12.88
CA LEU A 63 17.10 12.80 -14.08
C LEU A 63 18.13 12.77 -15.23
N GLN A 64 19.42 12.94 -14.96
CA GLN A 64 20.47 12.88 -15.98
C GLN A 64 20.76 11.45 -16.46
N GLU A 65 20.64 10.44 -15.60
CA GLU A 65 20.73 9.04 -16.03
C GLU A 65 19.53 8.66 -16.92
N SER A 66 18.35 9.25 -16.66
CA SER A 66 17.18 9.11 -17.54
C SER A 66 17.31 9.89 -18.86
N THR A 67 18.05 11.01 -18.89
CA THR A 67 18.23 11.83 -20.11
C THR A 67 19.29 11.27 -21.07
N SER A 68 20.31 10.56 -20.57
CA SER A 68 21.38 9.98 -21.40
C SER A 68 20.94 8.71 -22.18
N ARG A 69 19.78 8.14 -21.86
CA ARG A 69 19.13 7.07 -22.64
C ARG A 69 18.10 7.58 -23.67
N ALA A 70 17.79 8.88 -23.70
CA ALA A 70 16.77 9.45 -24.57
C ALA A 70 17.37 10.41 -25.62
N LYS A 71 18.11 9.86 -26.59
CA LYS A 71 18.23 10.48 -27.93
C LYS A 71 17.17 9.89 -28.86
N VAL A 72 15.93 10.29 -28.65
CA VAL A 72 14.92 10.50 -29.69
C VAL A 72 14.05 11.61 -29.12
N VAL A 73 13.92 12.72 -29.83
CA VAL A 73 12.79 13.64 -29.62
C VAL A 73 11.62 12.95 -30.31
N PRO A 74 10.62 12.39 -29.60
CA PRO A 74 9.32 12.26 -30.22
C PRO A 74 8.72 13.67 -30.17
N GLU A 75 8.31 14.16 -31.32
CA GLU A 75 7.27 15.18 -31.36
C GLU A 75 6.18 14.77 -30.38
N VAL A 76 5.80 15.70 -29.49
CA VAL A 76 4.68 15.53 -28.56
C VAL A 76 3.51 15.00 -29.40
N PRO A 77 3.04 13.76 -29.21
CA PRO A 77 1.78 13.39 -29.82
C PRO A 77 0.77 14.34 -29.20
N GLU A 78 0.04 15.07 -30.03
CA GLU A 78 -1.12 15.85 -29.60
C GLU A 78 -1.98 14.92 -28.75
N ALA A 79 -1.86 15.04 -27.43
CA ALA A 79 -2.63 14.22 -26.52
C ALA A 79 -4.09 14.53 -26.82
N GLU A 80 -4.83 13.52 -27.26
CA GLU A 80 -6.27 13.61 -27.52
C GLU A 80 -6.97 13.93 -26.20
N PHE A 81 -7.04 15.21 -25.84
CA PHE A 81 -7.88 15.66 -24.74
C PHE A 81 -9.31 15.67 -25.26
N ASP A 82 -10.25 15.21 -24.43
CA ASP A 82 -11.64 15.07 -24.84
C ASP A 82 -12.31 16.43 -25.06
N GLU A 83 -12.33 16.88 -26.32
CA GLU A 83 -12.99 18.12 -26.73
C GLU A 83 -14.51 18.07 -26.57
N LYS A 84 -15.10 16.86 -26.45
CA LYS A 84 -16.56 16.68 -26.36
C LYS A 84 -17.11 16.87 -24.95
N THR A 85 -16.27 16.80 -23.92
CA THR A 85 -16.73 16.99 -22.54
C THR A 85 -17.25 18.44 -22.36
N PRO A 86 -18.48 18.63 -21.84
CA PRO A 86 -19.07 19.95 -21.66
C PRO A 86 -18.33 20.73 -20.55
N MET A 87 -18.18 22.05 -20.74
CA MET A 87 -17.56 22.96 -19.76
C MET A 87 -18.05 22.84 -18.30
N PRO A 88 -19.36 22.69 -18.00
CA PRO A 88 -19.80 22.51 -16.61
C PRO A 88 -19.19 21.28 -15.92
N GLU A 89 -18.94 20.20 -16.66
CA GLU A 89 -18.32 18.98 -16.12
C GLU A 89 -16.83 19.22 -15.82
N ILE A 90 -16.13 19.91 -16.71
CA ILE A 90 -14.74 20.32 -16.53
C ILE A 90 -14.60 21.21 -15.29
N HIS A 91 -15.52 22.15 -15.10
CA HIS A 91 -15.57 22.99 -13.90
C HIS A 91 -15.86 22.19 -12.63
N ALA A 92 -16.61 21.09 -12.70
CA ALA A 92 -16.86 20.22 -11.57
C ALA A 92 -15.60 19.43 -11.20
N ARG A 93 -14.92 18.82 -12.19
CA ARG A 93 -13.69 18.05 -11.99
C ARG A 93 -12.53 18.90 -11.47
N LEU A 94 -12.38 20.14 -11.97
CA LEU A 94 -11.40 21.10 -11.44
C LEU A 94 -11.70 21.47 -9.98
N ARG A 95 -12.98 21.69 -9.63
CA ARG A 95 -13.39 22.00 -8.25
C ARG A 95 -13.16 20.84 -7.29
N GLN A 96 -13.45 19.61 -7.72
CA GLN A 96 -13.17 18.39 -6.93
C GLN A 96 -11.68 18.26 -6.61
N ARG A 97 -10.81 18.65 -7.56
CA ARG A 97 -9.34 18.69 -7.40
C ARG A 97 -8.83 19.94 -6.67
N GLY A 98 -9.71 20.85 -6.22
CA GLY A 98 -9.33 22.08 -5.54
C GLY A 98 -8.61 23.11 -6.43
N GLN A 99 -8.75 22.99 -7.75
CA GLN A 99 -8.06 23.83 -8.74
C GLN A 99 -8.95 25.00 -9.20
N PRO A 100 -8.37 26.18 -9.53
CA PRO A 100 -9.13 27.28 -10.10
C PRO A 100 -9.84 26.89 -11.40
N ILE A 101 -11.09 27.34 -11.56
CA ILE A 101 -11.94 27.01 -12.71
C ILE A 101 -11.38 27.65 -13.99
N LEU A 102 -10.89 28.88 -13.90
CA LEU A 102 -10.30 29.64 -15.01
C LEU A 102 -9.15 30.50 -14.48
N LEU A 103 -7.97 30.43 -15.11
CA LEU A 103 -6.87 31.36 -14.84
C LEU A 103 -6.94 32.57 -15.79
N PHE A 104 -6.28 33.66 -15.41
CA PHE A 104 -6.27 34.89 -16.21
C PHE A 104 -5.61 34.65 -17.57
N GLY A 105 -6.33 34.95 -18.65
CA GLY A 105 -5.83 34.78 -20.02
C GLY A 105 -5.91 33.34 -20.56
N GLU A 106 -6.51 32.40 -19.82
CA GLU A 106 -6.78 31.06 -20.34
C GLU A 106 -7.95 31.05 -21.33
N SER A 107 -7.79 30.31 -22.42
CA SER A 107 -8.89 29.94 -23.33
C SER A 107 -9.59 28.67 -22.85
N GLU A 108 -10.80 28.40 -23.31
CA GLU A 108 -11.51 27.15 -22.94
C GLU A 108 -10.75 25.87 -23.34
N LEU A 109 -9.95 25.93 -24.42
CA LEU A 109 -9.08 24.83 -24.82
C LEU A 109 -7.90 24.67 -23.85
N SER A 110 -7.37 25.78 -23.34
CA SER A 110 -6.31 25.78 -22.33
C SER A 110 -6.80 25.16 -21.01
N VAL A 111 -8.04 25.45 -20.60
CA VAL A 111 -8.67 24.86 -19.41
C VAL A 111 -8.82 23.34 -19.55
N ARG A 112 -9.26 22.86 -20.73
CA ARG A 112 -9.34 21.42 -21.04
C ARG A 112 -7.99 20.73 -20.94
N LYS A 113 -6.97 21.30 -21.58
CA LYS A 113 -5.59 20.78 -21.54
C LYS A 113 -5.05 20.74 -20.11
N ARG A 114 -5.31 21.78 -19.31
CA ARG A 114 -4.90 21.83 -17.91
C ARG A 114 -5.59 20.75 -17.07
N LEU A 115 -6.91 20.58 -17.21
CA LEU A 115 -7.62 19.51 -16.52
C LEU A 115 -7.06 18.14 -16.90
N HIS A 116 -6.83 17.88 -18.18
CA HIS A 116 -6.28 16.62 -18.66
C HIS A 116 -4.88 16.34 -18.09
N GLN A 117 -4.01 17.36 -18.07
CA GLN A 117 -2.70 17.26 -17.44
C GLN A 117 -2.81 16.92 -15.94
N LEU A 118 -3.74 17.57 -15.23
CA LEU A 118 -4.00 17.29 -13.82
C LEU A 118 -4.56 15.89 -13.58
N GLU A 119 -5.38 15.37 -14.49
CA GLU A 119 -5.90 13.99 -14.43
C GLU A 119 -4.78 12.94 -14.61
N ILE A 120 -3.77 13.23 -15.44
CA ILE A 120 -2.58 12.38 -15.63
C ILE A 120 -1.65 12.45 -14.42
N GLU A 121 -1.36 13.66 -13.93
CA GLU A 121 -0.44 13.87 -12.81
C GLU A 121 -1.02 13.40 -11.48
N GLN A 122 -2.33 13.58 -11.30
CA GLN A 122 -3.07 13.21 -10.10
C GLN A 122 -4.26 12.33 -10.51
N PRO A 123 -4.02 11.05 -10.81
CA PRO A 123 -5.11 10.11 -10.98
C PRO A 123 -6.00 10.14 -9.74
N GLU A 124 -7.32 9.99 -9.91
CA GLU A 124 -8.24 10.08 -8.78
C GLU A 124 -7.81 9.11 -7.69
N LEU A 125 -7.37 9.66 -6.56
CA LEU A 125 -6.85 8.88 -5.44
C LEU A 125 -7.86 7.81 -4.98
N ASN A 126 -9.13 7.97 -5.31
CA ASN A 126 -10.24 7.15 -4.82
C ASN A 126 -10.44 5.82 -5.56
N GLU A 127 -9.87 5.59 -6.75
CA GLU A 127 -10.13 4.35 -7.51
C GLU A 127 -9.44 3.10 -6.93
N GLY A 128 -8.51 3.26 -5.98
CA GLY A 128 -7.82 2.15 -5.32
C GLY A 128 -7.98 2.11 -3.79
N TRP A 129 -8.86 2.92 -3.20
CA TRP A 129 -8.99 3.07 -1.74
C TRP A 129 -10.15 2.29 -1.12
N GLU A 130 -11.03 1.69 -1.94
CA GLU A 130 -11.97 0.71 -1.43
C GLU A 130 -11.18 -0.56 -1.07
N ASN A 131 -10.98 -0.77 0.22
CA ASN A 131 -10.39 -2.01 0.72
C ASN A 131 -11.23 -3.19 0.23
N GLU A 132 -10.63 -4.10 -0.54
CA GLU A 132 -11.28 -5.30 -1.09
C GLU A 132 -12.01 -6.12 -0.02
N MET A 133 -11.47 -6.17 1.21
CA MET A 133 -12.13 -6.80 2.36
C MET A 133 -13.39 -6.05 2.78
N GLN A 134 -13.38 -4.70 2.77
CA GLN A 134 -14.57 -3.91 3.04
C GLN A 134 -15.64 -4.13 1.97
N THR A 135 -15.24 -4.27 0.70
CA THR A 135 -16.14 -4.61 -0.40
C THR A 135 -16.75 -6.00 -0.22
N ALA A 136 -15.96 -7.00 0.15
CA ALA A 136 -16.43 -8.34 0.47
C ALA A 136 -17.39 -8.35 1.68
N MET A 137 -17.10 -7.58 2.74
CA MET A 137 -18.00 -7.42 3.88
C MET A 137 -19.32 -6.75 3.51
N LYS A 138 -19.29 -5.69 2.68
CA LYS A 138 -20.50 -5.04 2.14
C LYS A 138 -21.34 -6.03 1.32
N PHE A 139 -20.70 -6.90 0.55
CA PHE A 139 -21.38 -7.93 -0.23
C PHE A 139 -22.10 -8.95 0.65
N ILE A 140 -21.41 -9.48 1.67
CA ILE A 140 -22.00 -10.41 2.65
C ILE A 140 -23.15 -9.75 3.42
N GLY A 141 -23.00 -8.48 3.82
CA GLY A 141 -24.07 -7.73 4.48
C GLY A 141 -25.33 -7.62 3.61
N LYS A 142 -25.17 -7.29 2.32
CA LYS A 142 -26.29 -7.26 1.36
C LYS A 142 -26.94 -8.63 1.18
N GLU A 143 -26.18 -9.71 1.22
CA GLU A 143 -26.70 -11.09 1.16
C GLU A 143 -27.55 -11.41 2.40
N MET A 144 -27.10 -10.98 3.60
CA MET A 144 -27.87 -11.13 4.83
C MET A 144 -29.19 -10.36 4.80
N ASP A 145 -29.17 -9.10 4.37
CA ASP A 145 -30.38 -8.27 4.28
C ASP A 145 -31.42 -8.90 3.34
N LYS A 146 -30.97 -9.40 2.18
CA LYS A 146 -31.83 -10.16 1.26
C LYS A 146 -32.41 -11.40 1.90
N ALA A 147 -31.63 -12.16 2.67
CA ALA A 147 -32.10 -13.37 3.34
C ALA A 147 -33.17 -13.08 4.41
N VAL A 148 -33.09 -11.93 5.08
CA VAL A 148 -34.14 -11.46 6.02
C VAL A 148 -35.42 -11.11 5.28
N VAL A 149 -35.32 -10.38 4.15
CA VAL A 149 -36.49 -10.04 3.32
C VAL A 149 -37.16 -11.28 2.74
N GLU A 150 -36.37 -12.29 2.34
CA GLU A 150 -36.86 -13.56 1.78
C GLU A 150 -37.34 -14.57 2.85
N GLY A 151 -37.16 -14.29 4.14
CA GLY A 151 -37.55 -15.21 5.24
C GLY A 151 -36.71 -16.48 5.32
N THR A 152 -35.48 -16.45 4.81
CA THR A 152 -34.56 -17.60 4.69
C THR A 152 -33.31 -17.47 5.56
N ALA A 153 -33.31 -16.50 6.48
CA ALA A 153 -32.19 -16.16 7.35
C ALA A 153 -31.75 -17.31 8.30
N ASP A 154 -32.59 -18.32 8.51
CA ASP A 154 -32.32 -19.45 9.41
C ASP A 154 -31.91 -20.74 8.69
N SER A 155 -31.69 -20.69 7.36
CA SER A 155 -31.21 -21.86 6.65
C SER A 155 -29.74 -22.16 6.99
N ALA A 156 -29.49 -23.41 7.37
CA ALA A 156 -28.20 -23.92 7.84
C ALA A 156 -27.04 -23.73 6.85
N THR A 157 -27.36 -23.79 5.55
CA THR A 157 -26.37 -23.82 4.47
C THR A 157 -26.13 -22.48 3.78
N ARG A 158 -26.92 -21.44 4.09
CA ARG A 158 -26.80 -20.12 3.45
C ARG A 158 -25.49 -19.40 3.81
N HIS A 159 -24.97 -19.64 5.01
CA HIS A 159 -23.72 -19.04 5.48
C HIS A 159 -22.49 -19.85 5.10
N ASP A 160 -22.66 -20.95 4.37
CA ASP A 160 -21.56 -21.80 3.97
C ASP A 160 -20.73 -21.13 2.86
N ILE A 161 -19.44 -21.39 2.91
CA ILE A 161 -18.47 -21.00 1.88
C ILE A 161 -18.46 -22.08 0.81
N ALA A 162 -18.56 -21.67 -0.45
CA ALA A 162 -18.40 -22.59 -1.58
C ALA A 162 -16.99 -23.17 -1.58
N LEU A 163 -16.89 -24.50 -1.65
CA LEU A 163 -15.62 -25.19 -1.76
C LEU A 163 -15.04 -25.02 -3.18
N PRO A 164 -13.71 -24.91 -3.34
CA PRO A 164 -13.07 -24.84 -4.64
C PRO A 164 -13.45 -26.03 -5.54
N GLN A 165 -13.63 -25.76 -6.83
CA GLN A 165 -14.03 -26.78 -7.79
C GLN A 165 -12.91 -27.82 -7.97
N GLY A 166 -13.27 -29.11 -7.87
CA GLY A 166 -12.31 -30.23 -7.95
C GLY A 166 -11.64 -30.59 -6.62
N TYR A 167 -12.10 -30.04 -5.50
CA TYR A 167 -11.68 -30.50 -4.18
C TYR A 167 -12.26 -31.90 -3.87
N GLU A 168 -11.38 -32.86 -3.60
CA GLU A 168 -11.73 -34.19 -3.09
C GLU A 168 -11.12 -34.42 -1.70
N GLU A 169 -11.87 -35.05 -0.80
CA GLU A 169 -11.48 -35.27 0.60
C GLU A 169 -10.19 -36.05 0.77
N ASP A 170 -10.00 -37.07 -0.07
CA ASP A 170 -8.85 -37.98 0.00
C ASP A 170 -7.64 -37.52 -0.84
N ASN A 171 -7.68 -36.31 -1.40
CA ASN A 171 -6.61 -35.81 -2.27
C ASN A 171 -5.27 -35.57 -1.52
N TRP A 172 -5.27 -35.54 -0.18
CA TRP A 172 -4.05 -35.31 0.61
C TRP A 172 -2.94 -36.32 0.30
N LYS A 173 -3.26 -37.61 0.17
CA LYS A 173 -2.25 -38.65 -0.08
C LYS A 173 -1.58 -38.48 -1.45
N SER A 174 -2.35 -38.03 -2.44
CA SER A 174 -1.85 -37.72 -3.78
C SER A 174 -0.93 -36.50 -3.74
N ILE A 175 -1.34 -35.44 -3.04
CA ILE A 175 -0.54 -34.23 -2.84
C ILE A 175 0.74 -34.53 -2.06
N GLU A 176 0.69 -35.37 -1.03
CA GLU A 176 1.85 -35.80 -0.24
C GLU A 176 2.87 -36.53 -1.11
N HIS A 177 2.42 -37.45 -1.96
CA HIS A 177 3.29 -38.12 -2.91
C HIS A 177 3.89 -37.13 -3.92
N ALA A 178 3.09 -36.23 -4.49
CA ALA A 178 3.58 -35.21 -5.42
C ALA A 178 4.58 -34.25 -4.76
N SER A 179 4.39 -33.94 -3.48
CA SER A 179 5.29 -33.08 -2.70
C SER A 179 6.70 -33.65 -2.53
N THR A 180 6.88 -34.96 -2.62
CA THR A 180 8.22 -35.58 -2.60
C THR A 180 9.07 -35.24 -3.82
N LEU A 181 8.43 -34.83 -4.92
CA LEU A 181 9.08 -34.41 -6.16
C LEU A 181 9.37 -32.90 -6.18
N LEU A 182 8.94 -32.16 -5.15
CA LEU A 182 9.14 -30.72 -5.07
C LEU A 182 10.63 -30.37 -5.02
N GLY A 183 11.10 -29.56 -5.97
CA GLY A 183 12.52 -29.19 -6.09
C GLY A 183 13.42 -30.32 -6.58
N VAL A 184 12.83 -31.44 -7.05
CA VAL A 184 13.56 -32.57 -7.63
C VAL A 184 13.59 -32.40 -9.15
N GLY A 185 14.71 -31.86 -9.63
CA GLY A 185 14.91 -31.50 -11.03
C GLY A 185 14.52 -30.05 -11.31
N ASP A 186 15.03 -29.50 -12.42
CA ASP A 186 14.82 -28.10 -12.81
C ASP A 186 13.50 -27.93 -13.58
N GLU A 187 12.40 -28.40 -13.00
CA GLU A 187 11.07 -28.33 -13.60
C GLU A 187 10.14 -27.44 -12.76
N MET A 188 10.37 -26.13 -12.89
CA MET A 188 9.67 -25.10 -12.13
C MET A 188 8.15 -25.17 -12.28
N LYS A 189 7.64 -25.59 -13.45
CA LYS A 189 6.19 -25.74 -13.64
C LYS A 189 5.60 -26.83 -12.75
N ARG A 190 6.22 -28.01 -12.66
CA ARG A 190 5.70 -29.04 -11.74
C ARG A 190 5.69 -28.57 -10.29
N ASP A 191 6.75 -27.88 -9.87
CA ASP A 191 6.85 -27.39 -8.50
C ASP A 191 5.76 -26.36 -8.18
N CYS A 192 5.49 -25.44 -9.10
CA CYS A 192 4.40 -24.47 -8.95
C CYS A 192 3.02 -25.16 -8.90
N ASP A 193 2.78 -26.21 -9.70
CA ASP A 193 1.52 -26.98 -9.69
C ASP A 193 1.33 -27.71 -8.36
N ILE A 194 2.41 -28.32 -7.84
CA ILE A 194 2.40 -29.00 -6.54
C ILE A 194 2.08 -27.98 -5.44
N ILE A 195 2.75 -26.83 -5.40
CA ILE A 195 2.50 -25.78 -4.41
C ILE A 195 1.06 -25.27 -4.50
N LEU A 196 0.56 -25.03 -5.72
CA LEU A 196 -0.82 -24.59 -5.94
C LEU A 196 -1.83 -25.62 -5.43
N SER A 197 -1.57 -26.92 -5.66
CA SER A 197 -2.42 -28.00 -5.16
C SER A 197 -2.48 -28.05 -3.63
N ILE A 198 -1.35 -27.82 -2.96
CA ILE A 198 -1.26 -27.72 -1.49
C ILE A 198 -2.05 -26.51 -0.99
N CYS A 199 -1.84 -25.34 -1.59
CA CYS A 199 -2.55 -24.11 -1.23
C CYS A 199 -4.07 -24.28 -1.37
N ARG A 200 -4.54 -24.82 -2.50
CA ARG A 200 -5.96 -25.10 -2.74
C ARG A 200 -6.53 -26.08 -1.71
N TYR A 201 -5.78 -27.11 -1.34
CA TYR A 201 -6.20 -28.08 -0.32
C TYR A 201 -6.36 -27.44 1.06
N ILE A 202 -5.39 -26.63 1.51
CA ILE A 202 -5.45 -25.95 2.81
C ILE A 202 -6.62 -24.97 2.86
N LEU A 203 -6.82 -24.20 1.79
CA LEU A 203 -7.93 -23.25 1.68
C LEU A 203 -9.30 -23.93 1.68
N ALA A 204 -9.46 -25.05 0.96
CA ALA A 204 -10.69 -25.84 0.98
C ALA A 204 -10.96 -26.45 2.36
N ARG A 205 -9.92 -26.94 3.05
CA ARG A 205 -10.04 -27.45 4.42
C ARG A 205 -10.48 -26.35 5.39
N TRP A 206 -9.90 -25.15 5.27
CA TRP A 206 -10.30 -24.01 6.10
C TRP A 206 -11.76 -23.61 5.86
N ALA A 207 -12.21 -23.59 4.60
CA ALA A 207 -13.61 -23.33 4.28
C ALA A 207 -14.55 -24.39 4.88
N ARG A 208 -14.18 -25.67 4.89
CA ARG A 208 -14.94 -26.71 5.62
C ARG A 208 -14.97 -26.43 7.12
N ASP A 209 -13.82 -26.16 7.74
CA ASP A 209 -13.75 -25.88 9.19
C ASP A 209 -14.59 -24.65 9.59
N LEU A 210 -14.84 -23.74 8.65
CA LEU A 210 -15.79 -22.62 8.82
C LEU A 210 -17.25 -23.08 8.66
N ASN A 211 -17.53 -23.98 7.72
CA ASN A 211 -18.86 -24.54 7.46
C ASN A 211 -19.31 -25.53 8.55
N ASP A 212 -18.42 -26.23 9.24
CA ASP A 212 -18.79 -27.18 10.30
C ASP A 212 -19.23 -26.48 11.61
N ARG A 213 -19.06 -25.16 11.68
CA ARG A 213 -19.43 -24.38 12.87
C ARG A 213 -20.95 -24.28 13.03
N PRO A 214 -21.47 -24.19 14.27
CA PRO A 214 -22.89 -23.96 14.48
C PRO A 214 -23.32 -22.59 13.92
N LEU A 215 -24.58 -22.50 13.49
CA LEU A 215 -25.17 -21.31 12.86
C LEU A 215 -24.99 -20.04 13.71
N ASP A 216 -25.12 -20.14 15.02
CA ASP A 216 -25.01 -18.99 15.95
C ASP A 216 -23.61 -18.35 15.89
N VAL A 217 -22.58 -19.18 15.70
CA VAL A 217 -21.19 -18.73 15.55
C VAL A 217 -20.97 -18.14 14.16
N LYS A 218 -21.57 -18.72 13.12
CA LYS A 218 -21.49 -18.20 11.74
C LYS A 218 -22.11 -16.81 11.59
N LYS A 219 -23.23 -16.56 12.29
CA LYS A 219 -23.96 -15.27 12.27
C LYS A 219 -23.28 -14.16 13.08
N THR A 220 -22.34 -14.51 13.96
CA THR A 220 -21.60 -13.53 14.77
C THR A 220 -20.69 -12.68 13.89
N ALA A 221 -20.41 -11.42 14.26
CA ALA A 221 -19.49 -10.54 13.54
C ALA A 221 -18.11 -11.19 13.26
N GLN A 222 -17.59 -11.97 14.20
CA GLN A 222 -16.35 -12.74 14.01
C GLN A 222 -16.49 -13.86 12.96
N GLY A 223 -17.63 -14.55 12.93
CA GLY A 223 -17.93 -15.58 11.93
C GLY A 223 -18.07 -14.99 10.53
N LEU A 224 -18.74 -13.85 10.42
CA LEU A 224 -18.86 -13.08 9.18
C LEU A 224 -17.51 -12.58 8.66
N ASN A 225 -16.68 -12.04 9.55
CA ASN A 225 -15.32 -11.62 9.19
C ASN A 225 -14.47 -12.80 8.72
N ALA A 226 -14.55 -13.95 9.40
CA ALA A 226 -13.83 -15.16 9.00
C ALA A 226 -14.31 -15.69 7.64
N ARG A 227 -15.63 -15.66 7.38
CA ARG A 227 -16.22 -15.98 6.07
C ARG A 227 -15.71 -15.05 4.97
N SER A 228 -15.73 -13.74 5.24
CA SER A 228 -15.25 -12.72 4.30
C SER A 228 -13.78 -12.91 3.96
N CYS A 229 -12.94 -13.15 4.96
CA CYS A 229 -11.51 -13.35 4.77
C CYS A 229 -11.20 -14.63 3.98
N SER A 230 -11.89 -15.74 4.30
CA SER A 230 -11.74 -17.00 3.58
C SER A 230 -12.24 -16.90 2.13
N SER A 231 -13.39 -16.24 1.90
CA SER A 231 -13.92 -16.02 0.56
C SER A 231 -13.02 -15.13 -0.29
N GLN A 232 -12.47 -14.07 0.27
CA GLN A 232 -11.52 -13.20 -0.43
C GLN A 232 -10.25 -13.98 -0.78
N THR A 233 -9.66 -14.69 0.19
CA THR A 233 -8.44 -15.48 -0.04
C THR A 233 -8.65 -16.55 -1.12
N ASN A 234 -9.82 -17.19 -1.15
CA ASN A 234 -10.17 -18.18 -2.18
C ASN A 234 -10.25 -17.60 -3.60
N ASN A 235 -10.64 -16.33 -3.74
CA ASN A 235 -10.75 -15.67 -5.04
C ASN A 235 -9.39 -15.12 -5.50
N ASP A 236 -8.66 -14.47 -4.59
CA ASP A 236 -7.43 -13.75 -4.95
C ASP A 236 -6.22 -14.69 -5.16
N ALA A 237 -6.17 -15.81 -4.43
CA ALA A 237 -5.05 -16.74 -4.51
C ALA A 237 -4.87 -17.35 -5.92
N PRO A 238 -5.89 -17.99 -6.55
CA PRO A 238 -5.72 -18.60 -7.87
C PRO A 238 -5.36 -17.57 -8.95
N GLU A 239 -5.97 -16.38 -8.94
CA GLU A 239 -5.69 -15.32 -9.93
C GLU A 239 -4.21 -14.88 -9.88
N LYS A 240 -3.67 -14.69 -8.67
CA LYS A 240 -2.26 -14.34 -8.49
C LYS A 240 -1.31 -15.46 -8.88
N PHE A 241 -1.69 -16.72 -8.70
CA PHE A 241 -0.89 -17.86 -9.15
C PHE A 241 -0.89 -18.00 -10.67
N ASP A 242 -2.03 -17.79 -11.33
CA ASP A 242 -2.14 -17.82 -12.79
C ASP A 242 -1.34 -16.68 -13.45
N ASP A 243 -1.31 -15.49 -12.85
CA ASP A 243 -0.48 -14.36 -13.27
C ASP A 243 1.03 -14.63 -13.19
N ILE A 244 1.46 -15.42 -12.20
CA ILE A 244 2.85 -15.84 -12.06
C ILE A 244 3.15 -16.95 -13.07
N TYR A 245 2.23 -17.90 -13.24
CA TYR A 245 2.34 -18.99 -14.20
C TYR A 245 2.44 -18.52 -15.65
N GLY A 246 1.64 -17.51 -16.03
CA GLY A 246 1.67 -16.94 -17.38
C GLY A 246 2.98 -16.23 -17.71
N LYS A 247 3.81 -15.94 -16.71
CA LYS A 247 5.13 -15.30 -16.85
C LYS A 247 6.29 -16.31 -16.85
N ILE A 248 6.02 -17.61 -16.62
CA ILE A 248 6.99 -18.72 -16.58
C ILE A 248 6.88 -19.62 -17.81
#